data_AF-A0A258M261-F1
#
_entry.id   AF-A0A258M261-F1
#
_cell.length_a   1.000
_cell.length_b   1.000
_cell.length_c   1.000
_cell.angle_alpha   90.00
_cell.angle_beta   90.00
_cell.angle_gamma   90.00
#
_symmetry.space_group_name_H-M   'P 1'
#
loop_
_entity.id
_entity.type
_entity.pdbx_description
1 polymer ?
#
loop_
_entity_poly.entity_id
_entity_poly.type
_entity_poly.pdbx_seq_one_letter_code
_entity_poly.pdbx_strand_id
1 'polypeptide(L)' 'MNDQVNSNPNQATEAVDENHIIAERREKLAKLREGGVAFPNDFVPTHLAADLHTHYDSLT' A
#
# COMPACT_ATOMS: atom_id res chain seq x y z
N MET A 1 -3.25 35.65 -17.25
CA MET A 1 -4.50 35.10 -17.81
C MET A 1 -4.45 33.58 -17.71
N ASN A 2 -5.55 33.00 -17.20
CA ASN A 2 -5.93 31.58 -17.13
C ASN A 2 -5.32 30.67 -16.04
N ASP A 3 -5.77 30.86 -14.79
CA ASP A 3 -5.97 29.74 -13.84
C ASP A 3 -7.36 29.13 -14.11
N GLN A 4 -7.44 28.18 -15.05
CA GLN A 4 -8.63 27.35 -15.17
C GLN A 4 -8.55 26.26 -14.10
N VAL A 5 -9.09 26.55 -12.91
CA VAL A 5 -9.33 25.54 -11.87
C VAL A 5 -10.40 24.60 -12.41
N ASN A 6 -9.96 23.46 -12.94
CA ASN A 6 -10.84 22.38 -13.38
C ASN A 6 -11.43 21.70 -12.14
N SER A 7 -12.52 22.27 -11.61
CA SER A 7 -13.30 21.71 -10.51
C SER A 7 -14.12 20.51 -11.00
N ASN A 8 -13.47 19.36 -11.19
CA ASN A 8 -14.15 18.11 -11.47
C ASN A 8 -14.63 17.48 -10.14
N PRO A 9 -15.95 17.36 -9.88
CA PRO A 9 -16.47 16.85 -8.61
C PRO A 9 -16.02 15.43 -8.30
N ASN A 10 -15.64 14.64 -9.32
CA ASN A 10 -15.11 13.28 -9.13
C ASN A 10 -13.72 13.26 -8.46
N GLN A 11 -12.90 14.31 -8.63
CA GLN A 11 -11.60 14.40 -7.96
C GLN A 11 -11.75 14.67 -6.46
N ALA A 12 -12.83 15.36 -6.05
CA ALA A 12 -13.11 15.63 -4.64
C ALA A 12 -13.55 14.36 -3.90
N THR A 13 -14.34 13.49 -4.53
CA THR A 13 -14.73 12.18 -3.97
C THR A 13 -13.54 11.23 -3.85
N GLU A 14 -12.71 11.12 -4.89
CA GLU A 14 -11.48 10.32 -4.85
C GLU A 14 -10.52 10.79 -3.76
N ALA A 15 -10.36 12.11 -3.58
CA ALA A 15 -9.53 12.69 -2.53
C ALA A 15 -10.07 12.42 -1.12
N VAL A 16 -11.40 12.40 -0.93
CA VAL A 16 -12.02 12.08 0.37
C VAL A 16 -11.81 10.60 0.73
N ASP A 17 -11.99 9.71 -0.23
CA ASP A 17 -11.77 8.26 -0.04
C ASP A 17 -10.28 7.96 0.25
N GLU A 18 -9.37 8.62 -0.46
CA GLU A 18 -7.93 8.51 -0.19
C GLU A 18 -7.59 8.99 1.22
N ASN A 19 -8.12 10.13 1.66
CA ASN A 19 -7.92 10.66 3.01
C ASN A 19 -8.41 9.68 4.08
N HIS A 20 -9.54 8.99 3.83
CA HIS A 20 -10.05 7.97 4.73
C HIS A 20 -9.10 6.76 4.84
N ILE A 21 -8.63 6.23 3.71
CA ILE A 21 -7.67 5.11 3.67
C ILE A 21 -6.35 5.50 4.35
N ILE A 22 -5.88 6.73 4.16
CA ILE A 22 -4.66 7.25 4.80
C ILE A 22 -4.85 7.32 6.32
N ALA A 23 -6.01 7.78 6.81
CA ALA A 23 -6.30 7.85 8.24
C ALA A 23 -6.23 6.46 8.88
N GLU A 24 -6.86 5.45 8.27
CA GLU A 24 -6.79 4.07 8.77
C GLU A 24 -5.36 3.52 8.77
N ARG A 25 -4.59 3.76 7.70
CA ARG A 25 -3.18 3.32 7.63
C ARG A 25 -2.36 3.94 8.75
N ARG A 26 -2.59 5.21 9.07
CA ARG A 26 -1.91 5.90 10.19
C ARG A 26 -2.29 5.32 11.55
N GLU A 27 -3.57 5.03 11.77
CA GLU A 27 -4.02 4.41 13.01
C GLU A 27 -3.43 3.01 13.20
N LYS A 28 -3.44 2.18 12.14
CA LYS A 28 -2.84 0.84 12.15
C LYS A 28 -1.33 0.92 12.46
N LEU A 29 -0.63 1.88 11.85
CA LEU A 29 0.79 2.10 12.10
C LEU A 29 1.07 2.56 13.53
N ALA A 30 0.19 3.38 14.13
CA ALA A 30 0.33 3.80 15.53
C ALA A 30 0.25 2.59 16.47
N LYS A 31 -0.75 1.72 16.28
CA LYS A 31 -0.90 0.47 17.05
C LYS A 31 0.30 -0.46 16.90
N LEU A 32 0.88 -0.58 15.69
CA LEU A 32 2.09 -1.37 15.47
C LEU A 32 3.32 -0.81 16.21
N ARG A 33 3.42 0.52 16.36
CA ARG A 33 4.52 1.15 17.12
C ARG A 33 4.36 0.97 18.63
N GLU A 34 3.14 0.90 19.16
CA GLU A 34 2.89 0.59 20.57
C GLU A 34 3.36 -0.83 20.93
N GLY A 35 3.23 -1.77 19.98
CA GLY A 35 3.68 -3.15 20.13
C GLY A 35 5.19 -3.38 19.95
N GLY A 36 5.97 -2.36 19.55
CA GLY A 36 7.42 -2.46 19.37
C GLY A 36 7.92 -1.90 18.03
N VAL A 37 8.84 -2.62 17.38
CA VAL A 37 9.47 -2.16 16.13
C VAL A 37 8.50 -2.34 14.97
N ALA A 38 7.84 -1.25 14.55
CA ALA A 38 6.84 -1.28 13.47
C ALA A 38 7.40 -1.64 12.09
N PHE A 39 8.71 -1.49 11.87
CA PHE A 39 9.40 -1.81 10.62
C PHE A 39 10.60 -2.71 10.91
N PRO A 40 10.38 -4.02 11.15
CA PRO A 40 11.48 -4.95 11.38
C PRO A 40 12.25 -5.21 10.08
N ASN A 41 13.54 -5.55 10.22
CA ASN A 41 14.42 -5.90 9.11
C ASN A 41 15.14 -7.23 9.38
N ASP A 42 14.36 -8.25 9.72
CA ASP A 42 14.81 -9.60 10.07
C ASP A 42 14.40 -10.66 9.03
N PHE A 43 13.47 -10.33 8.15
CA PHE A 43 12.98 -11.24 7.13
C PHE A 43 14.00 -11.49 6.02
N VAL A 44 14.28 -12.77 5.73
CA VAL A 44 15.11 -13.21 4.61
C VAL A 44 14.28 -14.15 3.72
N PRO A 45 13.96 -13.75 2.48
CA PRO A 45 13.22 -14.61 1.55
C PRO A 45 14.07 -15.81 1.12
N THR A 46 13.45 -16.98 1.04
CA THR A 46 14.11 -18.23 0.63
C THR A 46 13.97 -18.53 -0.86
N HIS A 47 12.94 -17.99 -1.51
CA HIS A 47 12.64 -18.23 -2.92
C HIS A 47 12.15 -16.95 -3.57
N LEU A 48 12.45 -16.80 -4.87
CA LEU A 48 11.89 -15.75 -5.70
C LEU A 48 10.68 -16.29 -6.47
N ALA A 49 9.70 -15.43 -6.75
CA ALA A 49 8.49 -15.83 -7.47
C ALA A 49 8.80 -16.47 -8.84
N ALA A 50 9.77 -15.92 -9.58
CA ALA A 50 10.17 -16.45 -10.88
C ALA A 50 10.71 -17.90 -10.79
N ASP A 51 11.47 -18.21 -9.74
CA ASP A 51 12.01 -19.55 -9.52
C ASP A 51 10.87 -20.54 -9.21
N LEU A 52 9.92 -20.12 -8.36
CA LEU A 52 8.75 -20.93 -8.04
C LEU A 52 7.91 -21.23 -9.29
N HIS A 53 7.64 -20.21 -10.12
CA HIS A 53 6.91 -20.40 -11.36
C HIS A 53 7.64 -21.34 -12.33
N THR A 54 8.95 -21.16 -12.49
CA THR A 54 9.78 -22.02 -13.35
C THR A 54 9.75 -23.48 -12.90
N HIS A 55 9.81 -23.72 -11.60
CA HIS A 55 9.89 -25.08 -11.04
C HIS A 55 8.55 -25.79 -10.94
N TYR A 56 7.43 -25.06 -10.80
CA TYR A 56 6.15 -25.66 -10.41
C TYR A 56 4.97 -25.36 -11.34
N ASP A 57 5.01 -24.34 -12.21
CA ASP A 57 3.84 -24.01 -13.07
C ASP A 57 3.53 -25.11 -14.09
N SER A 58 4.53 -25.89 -14.53
CA SER A 58 4.35 -27.00 -15.46
C SER A 58 4.21 -28.36 -14.78
N LEU A 59 4.23 -28.42 -13.44
CA LEU A 59 3.91 -29.63 -12.70
C LEU A 59 2.38 -29.72 -12.57
N THR A 60 1.74 -30.27 -13.60
CA THR A 60 0.33 -30.70 -13.60
C THR A 60 0.23 -32.18 -13.91
#